data_AF-A0A8T5J9C9-F1
#
_entry.id   AF-A0A8T5J9C9-F1
#
_cell.length_a   1.000
_cell.length_b   1.000
_cell.length_c   1.000
_cell.angle_alpha   90.00
_cell.angle_beta   90.00
_cell.angle_gamma   90.00
#
_symmetry.space_group_name_H-M   'P 1'
#
loop_
_entity.id
_entity.type
_entity.pdbx_description
1 polymer ?
#
loop_
_entity_poly.entity_id
_entity_poly.type
_entity_poly.pdbx_seq_one_letter_code
_entity_poly.pdbx_strand_id
1 'polypeptide(L)' 'MIEYIILLVAIPLGMLCAKWMKEERPIYSKAPYFPVMLWVIAILSAIFFTLDKTIGFSLSFMFLLMFFWHRG' A
#
# COMPACT_ATOMS: atom_id res chain seq x y z
N MET A 1 9.96 -17.40 4.10
CA MET A 1 10.88 -16.76 5.09
C MET A 1 11.43 -15.45 4.55
N ILE A 2 11.93 -15.43 3.32
CA ILE A 2 12.38 -14.21 2.65
C ILE A 2 11.24 -13.20 2.43
N GLU A 3 9.97 -13.66 2.27
CA GLU A 3 8.83 -12.75 2.05
C GLU A 3 8.59 -11.80 3.23
N TYR A 4 8.78 -12.27 4.47
CA TYR A 4 8.61 -11.44 5.67
C TYR A 4 9.67 -10.34 5.80
N ILE A 5 10.90 -10.65 5.37
CA ILE A 5 12.03 -9.70 5.36
C ILE A 5 11.79 -8.65 4.28
N ILE A 6 11.35 -9.08 3.08
CA ILE A 6 10.95 -8.18 2.01
C ILE A 6 9.84 -7.25 2.50
N LEU A 7 8.83 -7.77 3.21
CA LEU A 7 7.74 -6.96 3.75
C LEU A 7 8.21 -5.88 4.74
N LEU A 8 9.11 -6.26 5.64
CA LEU A 8 9.70 -5.36 6.63
C LEU A 8 10.51 -4.23 5.98
N VAL A 9 11.24 -4.55 4.91
CA VAL A 9 12.02 -3.58 4.13
C VAL A 9 11.15 -2.76 3.18
N ALA A 10 10.00 -3.30 2.76
CA ALA A 10 9.07 -2.63 1.89
C ALA A 10 8.45 -1.39 2.57
N ILE A 11 8.16 -1.44 3.87
CA ILE A 11 7.61 -0.32 4.65
C ILE A 11 8.48 0.95 4.56
N PRO A 12 9.78 0.95 4.91
CA PRO A 12 10.64 2.13 4.79
C PRO A 12 10.86 2.56 3.33
N LEU A 13 10.90 1.61 2.39
CA LEU A 13 10.95 1.91 0.95
C LEU A 13 9.70 2.66 0.47
N GLY A 14 8.51 2.24 0.90
CA GLY A 14 7.26 2.92 0.60
C GLY A 14 7.22 4.35 1.14
N MET A 15 7.74 4.56 2.35
CA MET A 15 7.87 5.90 2.93
C MET A 15 8.85 6.79 2.15
N LEU A 16 9.99 6.24 1.71
CA LEU A 16 10.97 6.97 0.88
C LEU A 16 10.37 7.34 -0.47
N CYS A 17 9.71 6.41 -1.15
CA CYS A 17 9.02 6.66 -2.43
C CYS A 17 7.93 7.73 -2.28
N ALA A 18 7.11 7.67 -1.22
CA ALA A 18 6.10 8.68 -0.95
C ALA A 18 6.73 10.08 -0.77
N LYS A 19 7.91 10.16 -0.17
CA LYS A 19 8.64 11.42 0.03
C LYS A 19 9.21 11.99 -1.28
N TRP A 20 9.65 11.13 -2.20
CA TRP A 20 10.15 11.53 -3.52
C TRP A 20 9.02 11.90 -4.50
N MET A 21 7.90 11.19 -4.46
CA MET A 21 6.74 11.46 -5.34
C MET A 21 5.78 12.51 -4.77
N LYS A 22 6.28 13.38 -3.88
CA LYS A 22 5.51 14.44 -3.24
C LYS A 22 5.02 15.50 -4.23
N GLU A 23 5.68 15.64 -5.38
CA GLU A 23 5.26 16.54 -6.47
C GLU A 23 4.08 15.97 -7.27
N GLU A 24 3.89 14.65 -7.30
CA GLU A 24 2.77 13.99 -7.96
C GLU A 24 1.52 13.89 -7.09
N ARG A 25 1.60 14.36 -5.83
CA ARG A 25 0.47 14.47 -4.90
C ARG A 25 -0.82 14.97 -5.53
N PRO A 26 -0.86 16.05 -6.36
CA PRO A 26 -2.11 16.56 -6.91
C PRO A 26 -2.85 15.56 -7.79
N ILE A 27 -2.13 14.59 -8.39
CA ILE A 27 -2.67 13.52 -9.23
C ILE A 27 -3.33 12.45 -8.33
N TYR A 28 -2.69 12.13 -7.21
CA TYR A 28 -3.15 11.10 -6.27
C TYR A 28 -4.18 11.60 -5.23
N SER A 29 -4.20 12.89 -4.95
CA SER A 29 -5.11 13.52 -3.98
C SER A 29 -6.40 14.05 -4.62
N LYS A 30 -6.45 14.20 -5.95
CA LYS A 30 -7.71 14.49 -6.66
C LYS A 30 -8.57 13.23 -6.73
N ALA A 31 -9.57 13.18 -5.86
CA ALA A 31 -10.64 12.18 -5.84
C ALA A 31 -11.26 12.07 -7.24
N PRO A 32 -11.24 10.86 -7.85
CA PRO A 32 -12.14 9.80 -7.39
C PRO A 32 -11.51 8.41 -7.14
N TYR A 33 -10.25 8.17 -7.51
CA TYR A 33 -9.72 6.80 -7.58
C TYR A 33 -9.00 6.33 -6.32
N PHE A 34 -8.14 7.17 -5.73
CA PHE A 34 -7.26 6.78 -4.62
C PHE A 34 -7.98 6.36 -3.33
N PRO A 35 -9.01 7.10 -2.85
CA PRO A 35 -9.74 6.72 -1.65
C PRO A 35 -10.51 5.41 -1.83
N VAL A 36 -11.11 5.17 -3.00
CA VAL A 36 -11.86 3.95 -3.31
C VAL A 36 -10.92 2.75 -3.41
N MET A 37 -9.77 2.94 -4.07
CA MET A 37 -8.76 1.89 -4.24
C MET A 37 -8.16 1.45 -2.89
N LEU A 38 -8.01 2.37 -1.92
CA LEU A 38 -7.62 2.04 -0.55
C LEU A 38 -8.58 1.05 0.12
N TRP A 39 -9.89 1.29 0.01
CA TRP A 39 -10.90 0.40 0.57
C TRP A 39 -10.92 -0.97 -0.11
N VAL A 40 -10.83 -0.99 -1.44
CA VAL A 40 -10.80 -2.24 -2.21
C VAL A 40 -9.61 -3.10 -1.83
N ILE A 41 -8.42 -2.50 -1.67
CA ILE A 41 -7.21 -3.22 -1.32
C ILE A 41 -7.21 -3.66 0.14
N ALA A 42 -7.81 -2.89 1.06
CA ALA A 42 -7.99 -3.32 2.45
C ALA A 42 -8.87 -4.59 2.54
N ILE A 43 -9.99 -4.61 1.81
CA ILE A 43 -10.91 -5.75 1.78
C ILE A 43 -10.23 -6.97 1.15
N LEU A 44 -9.59 -6.80 -0.01
CA LEU A 44 -8.85 -7.87 -0.69
C LEU A 44 -7.73 -8.40 0.20
N SER A 45 -6.97 -7.54 0.88
CA SER A 45 -5.90 -7.97 1.78
C SER A 45 -6.43 -8.84 2.91
N ALA A 46 -7.56 -8.47 3.52
CA ALA A 46 -8.18 -9.25 4.60
C ALA A 46 -8.66 -10.63 4.12
N ILE A 47 -9.26 -10.70 2.92
CA ILE A 47 -9.72 -11.96 2.32
C ILE A 47 -8.53 -12.86 1.97
N PHE A 48 -7.50 -12.31 1.33
CA PHE A 48 -6.34 -13.09 0.93
C PHE A 48 -5.44 -13.48 2.11
N PHE A 49 -5.52 -12.79 3.25
CA PHE A 49 -4.78 -13.19 4.45
C PHE A 49 -5.13 -14.61 4.94
N THR A 50 -6.36 -15.07 4.68
CA THR A 50 -6.80 -16.42 5.05
C THR A 50 -6.64 -17.45 3.93
N LEU A 51 -6.62 -17.01 2.66
CA LEU A 51 -6.51 -17.90 1.49
C LEU A 51 -5.05 -18.12 1.04
N ASP A 52 -4.25 -17.06 0.97
CA ASP A 52 -2.86 -17.09 0.55
C ASP A 52 -2.09 -15.96 1.24
N LYS A 53 -1.26 -16.36 2.22
CA LYS A 53 -0.52 -15.41 3.06
C LYS A 53 0.37 -14.49 2.23
N THR A 54 0.98 -14.97 1.15
CA THR A 54 1.89 -14.17 0.31
C THR A 54 1.13 -13.08 -0.44
N ILE A 55 -0.05 -13.41 -0.98
CA ILE A 55 -0.94 -12.43 -1.63
C ILE A 55 -1.50 -11.45 -0.59
N GLY A 56 -1.95 -11.94 0.56
CA GLY A 56 -2.48 -11.11 1.65
C GLY A 56 -1.47 -10.07 2.13
N PHE A 57 -0.23 -10.50 2.33
CA PHE A 57 0.90 -9.64 2.71
C PHE A 57 1.26 -8.61 1.63
N SER A 58 1.29 -9.02 0.37
CA SER A 58 1.55 -8.10 -0.75
C SER A 58 0.48 -7.01 -0.86
N LEU A 59 -0.79 -7.38 -0.66
CA LEU A 59 -1.90 -6.43 -0.63
C LEU A 59 -1.87 -5.52 0.61
N SER A 60 -1.49 -6.04 1.78
CA SER A 60 -1.28 -5.23 2.99
C SER A 60 -0.19 -4.18 2.78
N PHE A 61 0.89 -4.56 2.10
CA PHE A 61 1.96 -3.64 1.74
C PHE A 61 1.47 -2.54 0.79
N MET A 62 0.75 -2.91 -0.27
CA MET A 62 0.14 -1.95 -1.20
C MET A 62 -0.83 -0.99 -0.50
N PHE A 63 -1.64 -1.50 0.42
CA PHE A 63 -2.54 -0.68 1.24
C PHE A 63 -1.77 0.36 2.05
N LEU A 64 -0.74 -0.07 2.79
CA LEU A 64 0.07 0.84 3.61
C LEU A 64 0.75 1.90 2.74
N LEU A 65 1.31 1.51 1.59
CA LEU A 65 1.98 2.42 0.68
C LEU A 65 1.01 3.49 0.15
N MET A 66 -0.17 3.09 -0.33
CA MET A 66 -1.20 4.03 -0.77
C MET A 66 -1.74 4.90 0.37
N PHE A 67 -1.87 4.35 1.58
CA PHE A 67 -2.38 5.08 2.74
C PHE A 67 -1.41 6.20 3.16
N PHE A 68 -0.11 5.89 3.21
CA PHE A 68 0.91 6.90 3.47
C PHE A 68 0.97 7.94 2.36
N TRP A 69 0.75 7.56 1.11
CA TRP A 69 0.71 8.50 -0.01
C TRP A 69 -0.50 9.43 0.00
N HIS A 70 -1.65 8.93 0.44
CA HIS A 70 -2.85 9.74 0.60
C HIS A 70 -2.69 10.76 1.75
N ARG A 71 -1.94 10.40 2.79
CA ARG A 71 -1.79 11.22 4.01
C ARG A 71 -0.59 12.17 4.00
N GLY A 72 0.53 11.74 3.41
CA GLY A 72 1.85 12.42 3.41
C GLY A 72 2.14 13.14 2.12
#